data_AF-A0A9P7A2S1-F1
#
_entry.id   AF-A0A9P7A2S1-F1
#
_cell.length_a   1.000
_cell.length_b   1.000
_cell.length_c   1.000
_cell.angle_alpha   90.00
_cell.angle_beta   90.00
_cell.angle_gamma   90.00
#
_symmetry.space_group_name_H-M   'P 1'
#
loop_
_entity.id
_entity.type
_entity.pdbx_description
1 polymer ?
#
loop_
_entity_poly.entity_id
_entity_poly.type
_entity_poly.pdbx_seq_one_letter_code
_entity_poly.pdbx_strand_id
1 'polypeptide(L)'
;HKMTLDSEWVVVHRLALLSGIEPQNIHCCIQSCIAYTGQYVHDERCPFCNEVRYTKHGHPRRTFMYIPLIPRLQALFHNPTMIEQMTYRHNFIQSDRLVRDVFDGEWYHKLRSRHVVVDGVERSHKYFHKPHDIALALS
;
A
#
# COMPACT_ATOMS: atom_id res chain seq x y z
N HIS A 1 -35.30 -6.74 -7.77
CA HIS A 1 -34.01 -7.45 -7.89
C HIS A 1 -33.41 -7.58 -6.49
N LYS A 2 -33.34 -8.79 -5.91
CA LYS A 2 -32.60 -9.00 -4.66
C LYS A 2 -31.12 -9.16 -5.04
N MET A 3 -30.25 -8.27 -4.56
CA MET A 3 -28.80 -8.54 -4.57
C MET A 3 -28.53 -9.54 -3.46
N THR A 4 -28.08 -10.74 -3.82
CA THR A 4 -27.44 -11.66 -2.87
C THR A 4 -26.06 -11.11 -2.56
N LEU A 5 -25.86 -10.67 -1.32
CA LEU A 5 -24.56 -10.26 -0.80
C LEU A 5 -23.91 -11.48 -0.15
N ASP A 6 -22.78 -11.92 -0.71
CA ASP A 6 -21.93 -12.93 -0.07
C ASP A 6 -21.38 -12.38 1.25
N SER A 7 -21.09 -13.26 2.23
CA SER A 7 -20.45 -12.83 3.47
C SER A 7 -19.02 -12.34 3.19
N GLU A 8 -18.50 -11.46 4.05
CA GLU A 8 -17.11 -10.98 3.97
C GLU A 8 -16.13 -12.15 3.85
N TRP A 9 -16.32 -13.19 4.65
CA TRP A 9 -15.49 -14.40 4.60
C TRP A 9 -15.49 -15.07 3.22
N VAL A 10 -16.66 -15.21 2.58
CA VAL A 10 -16.76 -15.82 1.25
C VAL A 10 -16.05 -14.96 0.20
N VAL A 11 -16.23 -13.64 0.26
CA VAL A 11 -15.58 -12.70 -0.67
C VAL A 11 -14.06 -12.74 -0.51
N VAL A 12 -13.57 -12.67 0.72
CA VAL A 12 -12.13 -12.68 1.05
C VAL A 12 -11.49 -14.01 0.64
N HIS A 13 -12.16 -15.14 0.92
CA HIS A 13 -11.68 -16.46 0.54
C HIS A 13 -11.60 -16.62 -0.99
N ARG A 14 -12.64 -16.20 -1.72
CA ARG A 14 -12.61 -16.21 -3.19
C ARG A 14 -11.52 -15.30 -3.75
N LEU A 15 -11.34 -14.12 -3.17
CA LEU A 15 -10.27 -13.20 -3.58
C LEU A 15 -8.90 -13.85 -3.40
N ALA A 16 -8.67 -14.52 -2.27
CA ALA A 16 -7.42 -15.23 -2.01
C ALA A 16 -7.17 -16.35 -3.03
N LEU A 17 -8.19 -17.18 -3.31
CA LEU A 17 -8.11 -18.26 -4.29
C LEU A 17 -7.82 -17.76 -5.71
N LEU A 18 -8.51 -16.70 -6.13
CA LEU A 18 -8.41 -16.18 -7.51
C LEU A 18 -7.11 -15.40 -7.74
N SER A 19 -6.66 -14.64 -6.74
CA SER A 19 -5.46 -13.81 -6.86
C SER A 19 -4.18 -14.54 -6.46
N GLY A 20 -4.28 -15.64 -5.72
CA GLY A 20 -3.13 -16.27 -5.05
C GLY A 20 -2.54 -15.43 -3.91
N ILE A 21 -3.22 -14.36 -3.48
CA ILE A 21 -2.75 -13.43 -2.45
C ILE A 21 -3.52 -13.69 -1.16
N GLU A 22 -2.83 -14.19 -0.14
CA GLU A 22 -3.43 -14.47 1.16
C GLU A 22 -3.55 -13.18 2.00
N PRO A 23 -4.77 -12.78 2.41
CA PRO A 23 -4.98 -11.63 3.28
C PRO A 23 -4.46 -11.90 4.69
N GLN A 24 -3.92 -10.87 5.34
CA GLN A 24 -3.35 -10.94 6.68
C GLN A 24 -4.20 -10.14 7.66
N ASN A 25 -4.56 -10.74 8.80
CA ASN A 25 -5.24 -10.02 9.87
C ASN A 25 -4.22 -9.40 10.83
N ILE A 26 -4.10 -8.08 10.78
CA ILE A 26 -3.20 -7.32 11.65
C ILE A 26 -3.98 -6.87 12.88
N HIS A 27 -3.45 -7.12 14.07
CA HIS A 27 -4.05 -6.62 15.32
C HIS A 27 -3.83 -5.11 15.42
N CYS A 28 -4.84 -4.35 15.82
CA CYS A 28 -4.75 -2.91 16.01
C CYS A 28 -5.21 -2.51 17.41
N CYS A 29 -4.74 -1.37 17.87
CA CYS A 29 -5.34 -0.71 19.03
C CYS A 29 -6.83 -0.45 18.75
N ILE A 30 -7.69 -0.59 19.76
CA ILE A 30 -9.14 -0.34 19.62
C ILE A 30 -9.43 1.10 19.15
N GLN A 31 -8.61 2.06 19.60
CA GLN A 31 -8.63 3.46 19.17
C GLN A 31 -7.79 3.75 17.92
N SER A 32 -7.32 2.70 17.23
CA SER A 32 -6.52 2.79 16.00
C SER A 32 -5.22 3.60 16.08
N CYS A 33 -4.67 3.81 17.29
CA CYS A 33 -3.41 4.54 17.46
C CYS A 33 -2.21 3.84 16.81
N ILE A 34 -2.19 2.50 16.87
CA ILE A 34 -1.13 1.66 16.29
C ILE A 34 -1.70 0.36 15.71
N ALA A 35 -0.95 -0.21 14.77
CA ALA A 35 -0.97 -1.63 14.46
C ALA A 35 0.09 -2.33 15.32
N TYR A 36 -0.23 -3.50 15.87
CA TYR A 36 0.70 -4.32 16.66
C TYR A 36 1.61 -5.14 15.72
N THR A 37 2.47 -4.43 15.00
CA THR A 37 3.48 -4.96 14.07
C THR A 37 4.85 -4.36 14.37
N GLY A 38 5.91 -4.91 13.77
CA GLY A 38 7.27 -4.39 13.94
C GLY A 38 7.66 -4.29 15.41
N GLN A 39 8.03 -3.08 15.86
CA GLN A 39 8.43 -2.83 17.24
C GLN A 39 7.33 -3.06 18.29
N TYR A 40 6.05 -3.06 17.90
CA TYR A 40 4.91 -3.24 18.81
C TYR A 40 4.37 -4.67 18.84
N VAL A 41 5.04 -5.62 18.18
CA VAL A 41 4.52 -6.99 17.99
C VAL A 41 4.24 -7.72 19.31
N HIS A 42 5.07 -7.48 20.33
CA HIS A 42 4.98 -8.09 21.66
C HIS A 42 4.18 -7.27 22.67
N ASP A 43 3.66 -6.10 22.29
CA ASP A 43 2.92 -5.26 23.20
C ASP A 43 1.51 -5.81 23.42
N GLU A 44 1.08 -5.79 24.68
CA GLU A 44 -0.28 -6.13 25.11
C GLU A 44 -1.15 -4.90 25.39
N ARG A 45 -0.54 -3.72 25.48
CA ARG A 45 -1.21 -2.44 25.69
C ARG A 45 -0.68 -1.39 24.73
N CYS A 46 -1.57 -0.52 24.26
CA CYS A 46 -1.18 0.57 23.38
C CYS A 46 -0.28 1.57 24.12
N PRO A 47 0.92 1.92 23.60
CA PRO A 47 1.81 2.87 24.25
C PRO A 47 1.26 4.31 24.27
N PHE A 48 0.27 4.63 23.44
CA PHE A 48 -0.31 5.98 23.33
C PHE A 48 -1.59 6.19 24.14
N CYS A 49 -2.46 5.17 24.24
CA CYS A 49 -3.75 5.29 24.93
C CYS A 49 -3.97 4.25 26.04
N ASN A 50 -2.97 3.40 26.30
CA ASN A 50 -2.95 2.37 27.34
C ASN A 50 -4.07 1.31 27.28
N GLU A 51 -4.88 1.33 26.22
CA GLU A 51 -5.92 0.33 25.97
C GLU A 51 -5.31 -1.05 25.78
N VAL A 52 -5.95 -2.07 26.38
CA VAL A 52 -5.55 -3.47 26.21
C VAL A 52 -5.79 -3.92 24.77
N ARG A 53 -4.85 -4.71 24.24
CA ARG A 53 -4.91 -5.31 22.90
C ARG A 53 -5.99 -6.38 22.79
N TYR A 54 -6.12 -7.21 23.82
CA TYR A 54 -6.96 -8.40 23.82
C TYR A 54 -8.23 -8.22 24.67
N THR A 55 -9.27 -8.96 24.30
CA THR A 55 -10.46 -9.16 25.13
C THR A 55 -10.15 -10.11 26.29
N LYS A 56 -11.09 -10.28 27.23
CA LYS A 56 -10.97 -11.26 28.32
C LYS A 56 -10.79 -12.70 27.83
N HIS A 57 -11.17 -13.00 26.59
CA HIS A 57 -11.06 -14.32 25.95
C HIS A 57 -9.76 -14.49 25.13
N GLY A 58 -8.83 -13.52 25.18
CA GLY A 58 -7.56 -13.60 24.46
C GLY A 58 -7.63 -13.23 22.97
N HIS A 59 -8.81 -12.87 22.44
CA HIS A 59 -8.95 -12.40 21.06
C HIS A 59 -8.59 -10.92 20.92
N PRO A 60 -7.95 -10.49 19.81
CA PRO A 60 -7.68 -9.08 19.56
C PRO A 60 -8.99 -8.29 19.55
N ARG A 61 -8.98 -7.11 20.17
CA ARG A 61 -10.16 -6.23 20.23
C ARG A 61 -10.47 -5.54 18.91
N ARG A 62 -9.45 -5.38 18.06
CA ARG A 62 -9.58 -4.81 16.72
C ARG A 62 -8.56 -5.47 15.79
N THR A 63 -9.00 -5.80 14.59
CA THR A 63 -8.13 -6.26 13.51
C THR A 63 -8.32 -5.40 12.27
N PHE A 64 -7.30 -5.36 11.43
CA PHE A 64 -7.35 -4.79 10.09
C PHE A 64 -6.90 -5.87 9.10
N MET A 65 -7.76 -6.16 8.13
CA MET A 65 -7.42 -7.07 7.05
C MET A 65 -6.53 -6.36 6.04
N TYR A 66 -5.28 -6.79 5.95
CA TYR A 66 -4.26 -6.25 5.06
C TYR A 66 -4.03 -7.20 3.89
N ILE A 67 -4.07 -6.67 2.67
CA ILE A 67 -3.66 -7.41 1.47
C ILE A 67 -2.18 -7.07 1.18
N PRO A 68 -1.26 -8.04 1.29
CA PRO A 68 0.18 -7.77 1.21
C PRO A 68 0.61 -7.04 -0.07
N LEU A 69 1.40 -5.97 0.10
CA LEU A 69 1.79 -5.09 -1.02
C LEU A 69 2.68 -5.79 -2.05
N ILE A 70 3.68 -6.56 -1.59
CA ILE A 70 4.66 -7.20 -2.48
C ILE A 70 4.00 -8.14 -3.50
N PRO A 71 3.17 -9.13 -3.12
CA PRO A 71 2.56 -10.02 -4.11
C PRO A 71 1.55 -9.30 -5.00
N ARG A 72 0.94 -8.21 -4.54
CA ARG A 72 0.11 -7.34 -5.41
C ARG A 72 0.96 -6.69 -6.49
N LEU A 73 2.11 -6.11 -6.13
CA LEU A 73 3.03 -5.51 -7.10
C LEU A 73 3.54 -6.57 -8.09
N GLN A 74 3.92 -7.75 -7.60
CA GLN A 74 4.30 -8.86 -8.47
C GLN A 74 3.18 -9.22 -9.45
N ALA A 75 1.94 -9.38 -8.97
CA ALA A 75 0.79 -9.70 -9.83
C ALA A 75 0.56 -8.65 -10.94
N LEU A 76 0.74 -7.36 -10.63
CA LEU A 76 0.66 -6.30 -11.64
C LEU A 76 1.68 -6.48 -12.77
N PHE A 77 2.90 -6.93 -12.46
CA PHE A 77 3.96 -7.20 -13.43
C PHE A 77 3.90 -8.59 -14.08
N HIS A 78 2.89 -9.42 -13.75
CA HIS A 78 2.65 -10.70 -14.44
C HIS A 78 1.59 -10.59 -15.55
N ASN A 79 0.97 -9.42 -15.73
CA ASN A 79 -0.05 -9.19 -16.75
C ASN A 79 0.47 -8.19 -17.80
N PRO A 80 0.63 -8.58 -19.08
CA PRO A 80 1.15 -7.71 -20.14
C PRO A 80 0.36 -6.41 -20.34
N THR A 81 -0.97 -6.46 -20.26
CA THR A 81 -1.84 -5.27 -20.36
C THR A 81 -1.60 -4.33 -19.19
N MET A 82 -1.46 -4.86 -17.97
CA MET A 82 -1.13 -4.04 -16.80
C MET A 82 0.26 -3.43 -16.90
N ILE A 83 1.25 -4.18 -17.40
CA ILE A 83 2.61 -3.66 -17.62
C ILE A 83 2.56 -2.46 -18.56
N GLU A 84 1.84 -2.56 -19.68
CA GLU A 84 1.66 -1.46 -20.63
C GLU A 84 1.01 -0.25 -19.95
N GLN A 85 -0.08 -0.44 -19.20
CA GLN A 85 -0.73 0.64 -18.46
C GLN A 85 0.20 1.30 -17.43
N MET A 86 1.04 0.52 -16.75
CA MET A 86 2.00 1.03 -15.77
C MET A 86 3.12 1.86 -16.40
N THR A 87 3.29 1.84 -17.73
CA THR A 87 4.22 2.75 -18.44
C THR A 87 3.66 4.17 -18.60
N TYR A 88 2.39 4.42 -18.25
CA TYR A 88 1.72 5.72 -18.40
C TYR A 88 2.58 6.89 -17.90
N ARG A 89 3.15 6.80 -16.69
CA ARG A 89 4.02 7.84 -16.12
C ARG A 89 5.23 8.14 -17.00
N HIS A 90 5.88 7.11 -17.53
CA HIS A 90 7.07 7.26 -18.36
C HIS A 90 6.74 7.88 -19.71
N ASN A 91 5.60 7.49 -20.28
CA ASN A 91 5.12 7.96 -21.58
C ASN A 91 4.34 9.27 -21.50
N PHE A 92 4.09 9.79 -20.30
CA PHE A 92 3.34 11.02 -20.11
C PHE A 92 4.08 12.21 -20.73
N ILE A 93 3.49 12.78 -21.78
CA ILE A 93 4.02 13.97 -22.45
C ILE A 93 3.46 15.19 -21.74
N GLN A 94 4.35 16.00 -21.18
CA GLN A 94 3.99 17.21 -20.43
C GLN A 94 3.42 18.30 -21.34
N SER A 95 2.58 19.16 -20.77
CA SER A 95 2.01 20.32 -21.46
C SER A 95 2.25 21.56 -20.62
N ASP A 96 2.96 22.54 -21.18
CA ASP A 96 3.33 23.77 -20.48
C ASP A 96 2.14 24.69 -20.15
N ARG A 97 0.95 24.37 -20.67
CA ARG A 97 -0.23 25.25 -20.58
C ARG A 97 -1.27 24.79 -19.57
N LEU A 98 -1.29 23.50 -19.21
CA LEU A 98 -2.36 22.91 -18.41
C LEU A 98 -1.81 21.79 -17.52
N VAL A 99 -2.07 21.90 -16.22
CA VAL A 99 -1.86 20.79 -15.27
C VAL A 99 -2.92 19.72 -15.55
N ARG A 100 -2.49 18.56 -16.02
CA ARG A 100 -3.36 17.41 -16.34
C ARG A 100 -3.14 16.24 -15.40
N ASP A 101 -1.95 16.15 -14.83
CA ASP A 101 -1.56 15.06 -13.94
C ASP A 101 -0.63 15.57 -12.82
N VAL A 102 -0.37 14.73 -11.82
CA VAL A 102 0.63 15.01 -10.78
C VAL A 102 2.04 15.14 -11.36
N PHE A 103 2.28 14.57 -12.55
CA PHE A 103 3.55 14.65 -13.26
C PHE A 103 3.86 16.03 -13.88
N ASP A 104 2.87 16.93 -13.96
CA ASP A 104 3.06 18.34 -14.32
C ASP A 104 3.45 19.21 -13.11
N GLY A 105 3.40 18.66 -11.89
CA GLY A 105 3.68 19.40 -10.66
C GLY A 105 5.17 19.71 -10.50
N GLU A 106 5.51 20.97 -10.16
CA GLU A 106 6.89 21.45 -9.96
C GLU A 106 7.72 20.52 -9.05
N TRP A 107 7.11 20.01 -7.98
CA TRP A 107 7.75 19.07 -7.06
C TRP A 107 8.18 17.76 -7.73
N TYR A 108 7.36 17.21 -8.63
CA TYR A 108 7.71 15.99 -9.36
C TYR A 108 8.93 16.25 -10.27
N HIS A 109 8.98 17.39 -10.96
CA HIS A 109 10.13 17.79 -11.77
C HIS A 109 11.40 17.95 -10.93
N LYS A 110 11.28 18.59 -9.78
CA LYS A 110 12.39 18.78 -8.84
C LYS A 110 12.90 17.45 -8.29
N LEU A 111 12.03 16.46 -8.08
CA LEU A 111 12.45 15.12 -7.65
C LEU A 111 13.20 14.37 -8.75
N ARG A 112 12.78 14.46 -10.01
CA ARG A 112 13.44 13.78 -11.14
C ARG A 112 14.91 14.16 -11.32
N SER A 113 15.34 15.33 -10.85
CA SER A 113 16.74 15.76 -10.90
C SER A 113 17.58 15.32 -9.70
N ARG A 114 16.96 14.77 -8.64
CA ARG A 114 17.60 14.37 -7.37
C ARG A 114 17.86 12.88 -7.29
N HIS A 115 18.93 12.51 -6.61
CA HIS A 115 19.20 11.12 -6.23
C HIS A 115 18.24 10.65 -5.14
N VAL A 116 17.86 9.38 -5.20
CA VAL A 116 17.01 8.77 -4.17
C VAL A 116 17.80 8.70 -2.86
N VAL A 117 17.18 9.12 -1.76
CA VAL A 117 17.75 9.00 -0.41
C VAL A 117 16.88 8.04 0.40
N VAL A 118 17.49 6.99 0.96
CA VAL A 118 16.83 6.01 1.83
C VAL A 118 17.62 5.93 3.14
N ASP A 119 16.95 6.16 4.25
CA ASP A 119 17.57 6.18 5.59
C ASP A 119 18.80 7.08 5.68
N GLY A 120 18.75 8.24 5.01
CA GLY A 120 19.85 9.21 4.95
C GLY A 120 20.98 8.85 3.97
N VAL A 121 20.93 7.68 3.32
CA VAL A 121 21.96 7.24 2.36
C VAL A 121 21.52 7.54 0.93
N GLU A 122 22.33 8.31 0.22
CA GLU A 122 22.11 8.61 -1.21
C GLU A 122 22.36 7.37 -2.08
N ARG A 123 21.49 7.14 -3.06
CA ARG A 123 21.56 6.04 -4.03
C ARG A 123 22.08 6.56 -5.37
N SER A 124 22.68 5.66 -6.16
CA SER A 124 23.25 5.99 -7.48
C SER A 124 22.23 6.36 -8.57
N HIS A 125 20.93 6.19 -8.31
CA HIS A 125 19.86 6.48 -9.26
C HIS A 125 18.99 7.64 -8.77
N LYS A 126 18.39 8.34 -9.73
CA LYS A 126 17.46 9.46 -9.47
C LYS A 126 16.03 8.97 -9.27
N TYR A 127 15.19 9.80 -8.63
CA TYR A 127 13.77 9.50 -8.51
C TYR A 127 13.13 9.38 -9.90
N PHE A 128 12.32 8.32 -10.08
CA PHE A 128 11.51 8.09 -11.27
C PHE A 128 12.31 7.98 -12.59
N HIS A 129 13.58 7.56 -12.48
CA HIS A 129 14.53 7.46 -13.60
C HIS A 129 14.19 6.31 -14.56
N LYS A 130 13.74 5.15 -14.06
CA LYS A 130 13.43 3.99 -14.91
C LYS A 130 11.98 4.04 -15.42
N PRO A 131 11.67 3.42 -16.57
CA PRO A 131 10.30 3.37 -17.08
C PRO A 131 9.29 2.76 -16.10
N HIS A 132 9.71 1.70 -15.40
CA HIS A 132 8.86 0.94 -14.47
C HIS A 132 8.89 1.47 -13.04
N ASP A 133 9.48 2.64 -12.77
CA ASP A 133 9.41 3.24 -11.43
C ASP A 133 7.97 3.65 -11.11
N ILE A 134 7.50 3.27 -9.93
CA ILE A 134 6.13 3.50 -9.45
C ILE A 134 6.15 4.60 -8.39
N ALA A 135 5.27 5.59 -8.55
CA ALA A 135 4.95 6.55 -7.49
C ALA A 135 3.78 6.03 -6.67
N LEU A 136 4.04 5.47 -5.48
CA LEU A 136 3.00 5.13 -4.52
C LEU A 136 2.73 6.34 -3.63
N ALA A 137 1.53 6.92 -3.74
CA ALA A 137 1.07 7.91 -2.79
C ALA A 137 0.47 7.20 -1.56
N LEU A 138 0.86 7.62 -0.36
CA LEU A 138 0.13 7.31 0.86
C LEU A 138 -0.88 8.45 1.07
N SER A 139 -2.17 8.11 1.02
CA SER A 139 -3.29 9.00 1.34
C SER A 139 -3.67 8.91 2.80
#